data_AF-D8P8K0-F1
#
_entry.id   AF-D8P8K0-F1
#
_cell.length_a   1.000
_cell.length_b   1.000
_cell.length_c   1.000
_cell.angle_alpha   90.00
_cell.angle_beta   90.00
_cell.angle_gamma   90.00
#
_symmetry.space_group_name_H-M   'P 1'
#
loop_
_entity.id
_entity.type
_entity.pdbx_description
1 polymer ?
#
loop_
_entity_poly.entity_id
_entity_poly.type
_entity_poly.pdbx_seq_one_letter_code
_entity_poly.pdbx_strand_id
1 'polypeptide(L)'
;MSQVVECVPNFSEGRSSEIVDALAGVVRSVPGVVLLDETKDPDHHRAVVTFAGRPYAVAEVAYQMARLASQLIDLRNHHGEHPRVGATDVIPFVPIRGVSMQDCVQLARMVGQRIGNELKIPVFLYEQAATRPERKQLEWIRKGGLKGLADRMAGDPAWVPDFGPKHLHQTAGVTVVGARWPLIAFNVNLKSCDLSVARAIAKVVRQSSGGLPYVKAIGVELKSQQLVQVSMNVTNHEETPLHVVFAAVQREAAARGVEVAGTEIVGLVPEQALMETAQQALCLNQFDGRQVLESRLDRPESREAIGRMAASQPVKEPSPAKVGAPDRKMAELHGQTGGSVGAQSAAFAAGLGIMVAKLTRARAVETRLSEICTRLYELAQADRDAYARVLQARKLPITHPDRPLQLSSNLLGAIETPLEIVKLSCELIPLLRGLLTQAKPELQPDLKMGLRLADAVIDGCLGMVEENMKTQPNQLLIASIRERFSVAEQMLVDAKSLCYTPPFDSWAQNMLNILKLR
;
A
#
# COMPACT_ATOMS: atom_id res chain seq x y z
N MET A 1 -8.08 -9.01 4.04
CA MET A 1 -7.99 -8.63 2.62
C MET A 1 -6.56 -8.79 2.10
N SER A 2 -6.37 -9.15 0.82
CA SER A 2 -5.02 -9.19 0.22
C SER A 2 -4.49 -7.77 0.02
N GLN A 3 -3.41 -7.43 0.73
CA GLN A 3 -2.68 -6.18 0.56
C GLN A 3 -2.09 -6.07 -0.84
N VAL A 4 -2.32 -4.95 -1.52
CA VAL A 4 -1.82 -4.67 -2.87
C VAL A 4 -1.13 -3.30 -2.88
N VAL A 5 0.12 -3.32 -3.32
CA VAL A 5 0.93 -2.13 -3.63
C VAL A 5 1.27 -2.21 -5.12
N GLU A 6 1.18 -1.08 -5.81
CA GLU A 6 1.72 -0.89 -7.14
C GLU A 6 3.11 -0.26 -7.04
N CYS A 7 4.02 -0.66 -7.94
CA CYS A 7 5.29 -0.01 -8.15
C CYS A 7 5.49 0.28 -9.63
N VAL A 8 5.99 1.50 -9.91
CA VAL A 8 6.07 2.03 -11.28
C VAL A 8 7.50 2.54 -11.58
N PRO A 9 8.54 1.69 -11.50
CA PRO A 9 9.91 2.15 -11.73
C PRO A 9 10.11 2.65 -13.16
N ASN A 10 10.94 3.68 -13.27
CA ASN A 10 11.34 4.30 -14.52
C ASN A 10 12.81 4.05 -14.78
N PHE A 11 13.11 3.57 -15.98
CA PHE A 11 14.46 3.22 -16.41
C PHE A 11 14.91 4.14 -17.54
N SER A 12 16.19 4.51 -17.50
CA SER A 12 16.88 5.22 -18.58
C SER A 12 17.30 4.22 -19.66
N GLU A 13 16.31 3.59 -20.28
CA GLU A 13 16.45 2.70 -21.44
C GLU A 13 15.08 2.61 -22.10
N GLY A 14 15.01 2.82 -23.41
CA GLY A 14 13.75 2.81 -24.16
C GLY A 14 13.88 2.32 -25.60
N ARG A 15 15.08 1.87 -26.00
CA ARG A 15 15.43 1.45 -27.36
C ARG A 15 15.82 -0.02 -27.41
N SER A 16 16.55 -0.51 -26.41
CA SER A 16 16.92 -1.92 -26.29
C SER A 16 15.77 -2.74 -25.74
N SER A 17 15.07 -3.46 -26.63
CA SER A 17 13.97 -4.34 -26.20
C SER A 17 14.46 -5.44 -25.27
N GLU A 18 15.65 -5.98 -25.51
CA GLU A 18 16.26 -7.04 -24.68
C GLU A 18 16.45 -6.61 -23.22
N ILE A 19 16.94 -5.38 -22.99
CA ILE A 19 17.13 -4.87 -21.62
C ILE A 19 15.80 -4.68 -20.91
N VAL A 20 14.80 -4.09 -21.59
CA VAL A 20 13.49 -3.87 -20.96
C VAL A 20 12.76 -5.20 -20.72
N ASP A 21 12.85 -6.16 -21.65
CA ASP A 21 12.26 -7.49 -21.48
C ASP A 21 12.93 -8.24 -20.31
N ALA A 22 14.24 -8.08 -20.12
CA ALA A 22 14.96 -8.64 -18.98
C ALA A 22 14.48 -8.01 -17.65
N LEU A 23 14.27 -6.68 -17.62
CA LEU A 23 13.72 -5.98 -16.46
C LEU A 23 12.29 -6.47 -16.15
N ALA A 24 11.42 -6.58 -17.15
CA ALA A 24 10.07 -7.11 -16.99
C ALA A 24 10.08 -8.60 -16.57
N GLY A 25 11.07 -9.37 -16.99
CA GLY A 25 11.32 -10.74 -16.57
C GLY A 25 11.55 -10.89 -15.07
N VAL A 26 12.19 -9.89 -14.42
CA VAL A 26 12.38 -9.87 -12.95
C VAL A 26 11.03 -9.90 -12.23
N VAL A 27 10.03 -9.15 -12.72
CA VAL A 27 8.69 -9.12 -12.12
C VAL A 27 8.06 -10.51 -12.12
N ARG A 28 8.18 -11.22 -13.25
CA ARG A 28 7.61 -12.57 -13.43
C ARG A 28 8.33 -13.63 -12.58
N SER A 29 9.56 -13.37 -12.15
CA SER A 29 10.36 -14.31 -11.35
C SER A 29 9.99 -14.35 -9.87
N VAL A 30 9.26 -13.34 -9.35
CA VAL A 30 8.93 -13.25 -7.92
C VAL A 30 7.45 -13.61 -7.68
N PRO A 31 7.16 -14.67 -6.91
CA PRO A 31 5.79 -15.05 -6.60
C PRO A 31 5.00 -13.97 -5.86
N GLY A 32 3.74 -13.79 -6.23
CA GLY A 32 2.85 -12.83 -5.57
C GLY A 32 2.98 -11.38 -6.09
N VAL A 33 3.64 -11.20 -7.23
CA VAL A 33 3.67 -9.96 -8.01
C VAL A 33 3.17 -10.26 -9.43
N VAL A 34 2.43 -9.33 -10.00
CA VAL A 34 1.95 -9.39 -11.38
C VAL A 34 2.48 -8.18 -12.14
N LEU A 35 3.03 -8.42 -13.33
CA LEU A 35 3.33 -7.38 -14.31
C LEU A 35 2.00 -6.88 -14.89
N LEU A 36 1.73 -5.59 -14.75
CA LEU A 36 0.51 -4.96 -15.24
C LEU A 36 0.71 -4.26 -16.58
N ASP A 37 1.83 -3.57 -16.74
CA ASP A 37 2.14 -2.84 -17.96
C ASP A 37 3.67 -2.69 -18.16
N GLU A 38 4.06 -2.52 -19.41
CA GLU A 38 5.44 -2.23 -19.83
C GLU A 38 5.38 -1.26 -21.02
N THR A 39 5.75 -0.01 -20.78
CA THR A 39 5.79 1.03 -21.80
C THR A 39 7.24 1.35 -22.17
N LYS A 40 7.58 1.24 -23.46
CA LYS A 40 8.87 1.66 -24.03
C LYS A 40 8.67 2.94 -24.83
N ASP A 41 9.51 3.93 -24.59
CA ASP A 41 9.51 5.21 -25.31
C ASP A 41 10.89 5.43 -25.94
N PRO A 42 11.08 5.04 -27.22
CA PRO A 42 12.35 5.19 -27.93
C PRO A 42 12.78 6.65 -28.16
N ASP A 43 11.80 7.55 -28.29
CA ASP A 43 12.00 8.97 -28.57
C ASP A 43 12.55 9.67 -27.32
N HIS A 44 11.94 9.41 -26.17
CA HIS A 44 12.39 9.94 -24.89
C HIS A 44 13.50 9.09 -24.24
N HIS A 45 13.82 7.93 -24.83
CA HIS A 45 14.79 6.94 -24.38
C HIS A 45 14.57 6.54 -22.91
N ARG A 46 13.34 6.09 -22.64
CA ARG A 46 12.85 5.73 -21.31
C ARG A 46 11.94 4.51 -21.39
N ALA A 47 11.92 3.72 -20.33
CA ALA A 47 10.93 2.67 -20.13
C ALA A 47 10.28 2.83 -18.76
N VAL A 48 9.01 2.45 -18.70
CA VAL A 48 8.22 2.40 -17.49
C VAL A 48 7.69 0.99 -17.35
N VAL A 49 7.97 0.36 -16.22
CA VAL A 49 7.42 -0.96 -15.91
C VAL A 49 6.45 -0.77 -14.75
N THR A 50 5.24 -1.32 -14.87
CA THR A 50 4.20 -1.22 -13.86
C THR A 50 3.85 -2.60 -13.37
N PHE A 51 3.94 -2.82 -12.06
CA PHE A 51 3.60 -4.09 -11.45
C PHE A 51 2.94 -3.89 -10.10
N ALA A 52 2.14 -4.85 -9.68
CA ALA A 52 1.47 -4.81 -8.39
C ALA A 52 1.49 -6.17 -7.69
N GLY A 53 1.38 -6.16 -6.37
CA GLY A 53 1.43 -7.38 -5.59
C GLY A 53 1.50 -7.14 -4.09
N ARG A 54 1.92 -8.16 -3.36
CA ARG A 54 2.10 -8.04 -1.90
C ARG A 54 3.24 -7.06 -1.58
N PRO A 55 3.11 -6.22 -0.54
CA PRO A 55 4.08 -5.16 -0.19
C PRO A 55 5.57 -5.57 -0.30
N TYR A 56 5.97 -6.62 0.42
CA TYR A 56 7.37 -7.07 0.43
C TYR A 56 7.83 -7.72 -0.88
N ALA A 57 6.94 -8.41 -1.58
CA ALA A 57 7.27 -9.03 -2.86
C ALA A 57 7.51 -7.95 -3.94
N VAL A 58 6.68 -6.90 -3.94
CA VAL A 58 6.85 -5.72 -4.80
C VAL A 58 8.16 -4.99 -4.47
N ALA A 59 8.50 -4.84 -3.20
CA ALA A 59 9.77 -4.25 -2.79
C ALA A 59 11.00 -5.08 -3.21
N GLU A 60 10.91 -6.41 -3.14
CA GLU A 60 11.96 -7.31 -3.64
C GLU A 60 12.16 -7.14 -5.15
N VAL A 61 11.07 -7.16 -5.93
CA VAL A 61 11.13 -6.91 -7.39
C VAL A 61 11.77 -5.56 -7.68
N ALA A 62 11.34 -4.49 -7.00
CA ALA A 62 11.88 -3.15 -7.21
C ALA A 62 13.40 -3.09 -6.96
N TYR A 63 13.88 -3.74 -5.90
CA TYR A 63 15.32 -3.84 -5.63
C TYR A 63 16.07 -4.64 -6.69
N GLN A 64 15.56 -5.81 -7.07
CA GLN A 64 16.20 -6.67 -8.08
C GLN A 64 16.24 -6.00 -9.46
N MET A 65 15.19 -5.26 -9.83
CA MET A 65 15.18 -4.47 -11.05
C MET A 65 16.22 -3.33 -10.99
N ALA A 66 16.34 -2.63 -9.86
CA ALA A 66 17.37 -1.60 -9.71
C ALA A 66 18.79 -2.17 -9.82
N ARG A 67 19.02 -3.37 -9.26
CA ARG A 67 20.28 -4.11 -9.39
C ARG A 67 20.55 -4.54 -10.82
N LEU A 68 19.56 -5.08 -11.53
CA LEU A 68 19.75 -5.51 -12.92
C LEU A 68 19.98 -4.30 -13.83
N ALA A 69 19.21 -3.23 -13.64
CA ALA A 69 19.38 -1.98 -14.38
C ALA A 69 20.78 -1.37 -14.19
N SER A 70 21.35 -1.43 -12.98
CA SER A 70 22.71 -0.90 -12.73
C SER A 70 23.82 -1.71 -13.41
N GLN A 71 23.53 -2.95 -13.81
CA GLN A 71 24.44 -3.83 -14.56
C GLN A 71 24.30 -3.66 -16.07
N LEU A 72 23.08 -3.39 -16.56
CA LEU A 72 22.78 -3.36 -17.99
C LEU A 72 22.80 -1.95 -18.59
N ILE A 73 22.54 -0.91 -17.79
CA ILE A 73 22.40 0.47 -18.26
C ILE A 73 23.59 1.31 -17.81
N ASP A 74 24.30 1.88 -18.77
CA ASP A 74 25.39 2.83 -18.53
C ASP A 74 24.98 4.26 -18.95
N LEU A 75 24.72 5.12 -17.96
CA LEU A 75 24.30 6.49 -18.21
C LEU A 75 25.34 7.34 -18.95
N ARG A 76 26.63 6.95 -18.95
CA ARG A 76 27.69 7.69 -19.66
C ARG A 76 27.48 7.66 -21.16
N ASN A 77 26.81 6.63 -21.67
CA ASN A 77 26.50 6.45 -23.09
C ASN A 77 25.02 6.77 -23.41
N HIS A 78 24.24 7.14 -22.40
CA HIS A 78 22.81 7.34 -22.55
C HIS A 78 22.46 8.78 -22.93
N HIS A 79 21.82 8.95 -24.08
CA HIS A 79 21.24 10.23 -24.54
C HIS A 79 19.73 10.07 -24.81
N GLY A 80 18.92 10.90 -24.16
CA GLY A 80 17.47 10.90 -24.27
C GLY A 80 16.89 12.24 -23.84
N GLU A 81 15.74 12.61 -24.41
CA GLU A 81 15.04 13.86 -24.15
C GLU A 81 14.39 13.89 -22.75
N HIS A 82 14.11 12.72 -22.16
CA HIS A 82 13.54 12.68 -20.82
C HIS A 82 14.54 13.12 -19.74
N PRO A 83 14.15 14.05 -18.84
CA PRO A 83 14.94 14.39 -17.67
C PRO A 83 15.13 13.17 -16.75
N ARG A 84 16.38 12.85 -16.45
CA ARG A 84 16.76 11.65 -15.69
C ARG A 84 18.01 11.90 -14.85
N VAL A 85 18.16 11.13 -13.78
CA VAL A 85 19.36 11.14 -12.92
C VAL A 85 19.91 9.75 -12.62
N GLY A 86 19.25 8.68 -13.05
CA GLY A 86 19.60 7.30 -12.73
C GLY A 86 19.34 6.30 -13.84
N ALA A 87 20.10 5.20 -13.87
CA ALA A 87 19.79 4.02 -14.68
C ALA A 87 18.39 3.48 -14.32
N THR A 88 18.16 3.34 -13.01
CA THR A 88 16.81 3.40 -12.43
C THR A 88 16.60 4.80 -11.88
N ASP A 89 15.81 5.59 -12.58
CA ASP A 89 15.65 7.02 -12.35
C ASP A 89 14.72 7.31 -11.18
N VAL A 90 13.54 6.68 -11.16
CA VAL A 90 12.62 6.76 -10.01
C VAL A 90 11.89 5.46 -9.74
N ILE A 91 11.68 5.13 -8.46
CA ILE A 91 10.93 3.98 -7.97
C ILE A 91 9.81 4.47 -7.01
N PRO A 92 8.58 4.69 -7.51
CA PRO A 92 7.43 4.99 -6.66
C PRO A 92 6.74 3.72 -6.16
N PHE A 93 6.29 3.75 -4.90
CA PHE A 93 5.32 2.82 -4.34
C PHE A 93 3.97 3.52 -4.17
N VAL A 94 2.90 2.86 -4.62
CA VAL A 94 1.55 3.42 -4.67
C VAL A 94 0.60 2.49 -3.91
N PRO A 95 -0.13 2.99 -2.89
CA PRO A 95 -1.10 2.17 -2.18
C PRO A 95 -2.32 1.91 -3.07
N ILE A 96 -2.69 0.63 -3.25
CA ILE A 96 -3.84 0.24 -4.08
C ILE A 96 -4.97 -0.33 -3.22
N ARG A 97 -4.69 -1.31 -2.37
CA ARG A 97 -5.74 -1.96 -1.56
C ARG A 97 -5.19 -2.52 -0.26
N GLY A 98 -5.83 -2.18 0.86
CA GLY A 98 -5.47 -2.71 2.18
C GLY A 98 -4.07 -2.31 2.66
N VAL A 99 -3.52 -1.22 2.10
CA VAL A 99 -2.19 -0.71 2.41
C VAL A 99 -2.29 0.81 2.55
N SER A 100 -1.67 1.34 3.60
CA SER A 100 -1.64 2.78 3.84
C SER A 100 -0.51 3.47 3.06
N MET A 101 -0.60 4.80 2.93
CA MET A 101 0.52 5.59 2.41
C MET A 101 1.79 5.39 3.26
N GLN A 102 1.63 5.28 4.59
CA GLN A 102 2.75 5.11 5.51
C GLN A 102 3.46 3.77 5.28
N ASP A 103 2.73 2.70 4.97
CA ASP A 103 3.34 1.41 4.60
C ASP A 103 4.19 1.55 3.34
N CYS A 104 3.69 2.28 2.32
CA CYS A 104 4.45 2.55 1.10
C CYS A 104 5.70 3.41 1.37
N VAL A 105 5.63 4.36 2.30
CA VAL A 105 6.81 5.13 2.76
C VAL A 105 7.85 4.21 3.41
N GLN A 106 7.42 3.22 4.21
CA GLN A 106 8.33 2.23 4.78
C GLN A 106 8.98 1.35 3.71
N LEU A 107 8.22 0.90 2.71
CA LEU A 107 8.78 0.17 1.56
C LEU A 107 9.81 1.01 0.81
N ALA A 108 9.51 2.28 0.55
CA ALA A 108 10.42 3.21 -0.11
C ALA A 108 11.73 3.37 0.66
N ARG A 109 11.66 3.53 1.99
CA ARG A 109 12.85 3.62 2.86
C ARG A 109 13.65 2.32 2.85
N MET A 110 12.99 1.18 3.01
CA MET A 110 13.62 -0.13 3.02
C MET A 110 14.37 -0.42 1.71
N VAL A 111 13.70 -0.22 0.57
CA VAL A 111 14.32 -0.42 -0.75
C VAL A 111 15.41 0.60 -1.01
N GLY A 112 15.18 1.87 -0.68
CA GLY A 112 16.19 2.92 -0.82
C GLY A 112 17.45 2.63 -0.01
N GLN A 113 17.30 2.20 1.25
CA GLN A 113 18.42 1.82 2.10
C GLN A 113 19.19 0.62 1.53
N ARG A 114 18.49 -0.39 1.02
CA ARG A 114 19.12 -1.58 0.43
C ARG A 114 19.88 -1.25 -0.86
N ILE A 115 19.31 -0.42 -1.74
CA ILE A 115 19.99 0.10 -2.94
C ILE A 115 21.26 0.85 -2.54
N GLY A 116 21.17 1.76 -1.57
CA GLY A 116 22.33 2.52 -1.08
C GLY A 116 23.42 1.65 -0.47
N ASN A 117 23.04 0.63 0.30
CA ASN A 117 23.98 -0.21 1.03
C ASN A 117 24.62 -1.28 0.15
N GLU A 118 23.84 -2.00 -0.66
CA GLU A 118 24.29 -3.15 -1.44
C GLU A 118 24.81 -2.75 -2.82
N LEU A 119 24.12 -1.84 -3.52
CA LEU A 119 24.49 -1.42 -4.87
C LEU A 119 25.43 -0.21 -4.89
N LYS A 120 25.64 0.43 -3.73
CA LYS A 120 26.44 1.67 -3.58
C LYS A 120 25.95 2.79 -4.50
N ILE A 121 24.65 2.83 -4.78
CA ILE A 121 24.03 3.90 -5.55
C ILE A 121 23.47 4.95 -4.57
N PRO A 122 23.79 6.25 -4.72
CA PRO A 122 23.14 7.29 -3.92
C PRO A 122 21.63 7.30 -4.13
N VAL A 123 20.87 7.39 -3.03
CA VAL A 123 19.41 7.40 -3.05
C VAL A 123 18.84 8.66 -2.40
N PHE A 124 17.89 9.30 -3.09
CA PHE A 124 17.07 10.38 -2.53
C PHE A 124 15.63 9.93 -2.36
N LEU A 125 15.03 10.24 -1.22
CA LEU A 125 13.62 10.01 -0.97
C LEU A 125 12.78 11.21 -1.44
N TYR A 126 11.66 10.93 -2.10
CA TYR A 126 10.77 11.97 -2.66
C TYR A 126 9.29 11.74 -2.32
N GLU A 127 8.44 12.71 -2.68
CA GLU A 127 7.00 12.74 -2.38
C GLU A 127 6.73 12.48 -0.89
N GLN A 128 5.84 11.55 -0.54
CA GLN A 128 5.46 11.27 0.85
C GLN A 128 6.60 10.63 1.65
N ALA A 129 7.63 10.11 0.98
CA ALA A 129 8.81 9.55 1.64
C ALA A 129 9.92 10.60 1.89
N ALA A 130 9.79 11.81 1.32
CA ALA A 130 10.80 12.85 1.40
C ALA A 130 11.13 13.22 2.86
N THR A 131 12.43 13.23 3.18
CA THR A 131 12.93 13.66 4.49
C THR A 131 12.98 15.18 4.64
N ARG A 132 12.91 15.90 3.51
CA ARG A 132 12.97 17.36 3.44
C ARG A 132 11.85 17.90 2.56
N PRO A 133 11.23 19.05 2.90
CA PRO A 133 10.12 19.62 2.14
C PRO A 133 10.44 19.84 0.65
N GLU A 134 11.66 20.27 0.33
CA GLU A 134 12.08 20.57 -1.04
C GLU A 134 12.22 19.31 -1.91
N ARG A 135 12.52 18.16 -1.29
CA ARG A 135 12.66 16.86 -1.97
C ARG A 135 11.32 16.24 -2.36
N LYS A 136 10.19 16.79 -1.90
CA LYS A 136 8.86 16.31 -2.31
C LYS A 136 8.71 16.35 -3.84
N GLN A 137 9.23 17.40 -4.47
CA GLN A 137 9.17 17.58 -5.92
C GLN A 137 10.32 16.85 -6.62
N LEU A 138 9.99 15.87 -7.45
CA LEU A 138 10.96 15.12 -8.26
C LEU A 138 11.78 16.04 -9.19
N GLU A 139 11.14 17.08 -9.73
CA GLU A 139 11.76 18.06 -10.63
C GLU A 139 12.85 18.86 -9.93
N TRP A 140 12.71 19.11 -8.63
CA TRP A 140 13.72 19.79 -7.83
C TRP A 140 14.99 18.94 -7.72
N ILE A 141 14.83 17.63 -7.48
CA ILE A 141 15.95 16.67 -7.42
C ILE A 141 16.62 16.57 -8.80
N ARG A 142 15.83 16.44 -9.87
CA ARG A 142 16.30 16.28 -11.25
C ARG A 142 16.82 17.55 -11.91
N LYS A 143 16.72 18.71 -11.26
CA LYS A 143 17.08 20.00 -11.87
C LYS A 143 18.51 19.97 -12.40
N GLY A 144 18.71 20.31 -13.67
CA GLY A 144 20.03 20.28 -14.31
C GLY A 144 20.55 18.88 -14.69
N GLY A 145 19.70 17.85 -14.62
CA GLY A 145 20.02 16.48 -15.01
C GLY A 145 21.14 15.86 -14.17
N LEU A 146 21.77 14.83 -14.73
CA LEU A 146 22.82 14.06 -14.06
C LEU A 146 24.01 14.93 -13.64
N LYS A 147 24.51 15.78 -14.55
CA LYS A 147 25.65 16.68 -14.28
C LYS A 147 25.31 17.69 -13.19
N GLY A 148 24.17 18.37 -13.32
CA GLY A 148 23.75 19.36 -12.33
C GLY A 148 23.54 18.76 -10.94
N LEU A 149 23.06 17.51 -10.85
CA LEU A 149 22.95 16.81 -9.57
C LEU A 149 24.32 16.41 -9.00
N ALA A 150 25.24 15.91 -9.83
CA ALA A 150 26.60 15.58 -9.42
C ALA A 150 27.35 16.81 -8.85
N ASP A 151 27.25 17.95 -9.54
CA ASP A 151 27.88 19.20 -9.10
C ASP A 151 27.35 19.66 -7.73
N ARG A 152 26.02 19.54 -7.50
CA ARG A 152 25.41 19.87 -6.21
C ARG A 152 25.84 18.91 -5.11
N MET A 153 25.86 17.60 -5.37
CA MET A 153 26.32 16.59 -4.41
C MET A 153 27.79 16.80 -4.00
N ALA A 154 28.63 17.27 -4.93
CA ALA A 154 30.03 17.55 -4.66
C ALA A 154 30.27 18.90 -3.96
N GLY A 155 29.51 19.94 -4.34
CA GLY A 155 29.76 21.32 -3.93
C GLY A 155 28.91 21.83 -2.76
N ASP A 156 27.79 21.18 -2.45
CA ASP A 156 26.86 21.64 -1.40
C ASP A 156 26.63 20.55 -0.34
N PRO A 157 27.09 20.75 0.92
CA PRO A 157 26.86 19.84 2.03
C PRO A 157 25.39 19.55 2.33
N ALA A 158 24.45 20.39 1.86
CA ALA A 158 23.02 20.14 2.00
C ALA A 158 22.49 19.05 1.04
N TRP A 159 23.25 18.68 0.00
CA TRP A 159 22.89 17.66 -1.00
C TRP A 159 23.40 16.26 -0.65
N VAL A 160 23.27 15.88 0.62
CA VAL A 160 23.56 14.52 1.08
C VAL A 160 22.40 13.59 0.74
N PRO A 161 22.63 12.47 0.02
CA PRO A 161 21.62 11.44 -0.22
C PRO A 161 21.07 10.89 1.09
N ASP A 162 19.81 10.44 1.07
CA ASP A 162 19.18 9.78 2.23
C ASP A 162 19.87 8.44 2.54
N PHE A 163 20.31 7.71 1.51
CA PHE A 163 21.08 6.48 1.64
C PHE A 163 22.19 6.38 0.58
N GLY A 164 23.21 5.56 0.87
CA GLY A 164 24.31 5.30 -0.06
C GLY A 164 25.43 6.35 -0.03
N PRO A 165 26.38 6.28 -0.98
CA PRO A 165 27.54 7.18 -1.02
C PRO A 165 27.16 8.64 -1.30
N LYS A 166 28.02 9.59 -0.91
CA LYS A 166 27.80 11.03 -1.17
C LYS A 166 28.12 11.48 -2.59
N HIS A 167 28.65 10.59 -3.42
CA HIS A 167 29.04 10.86 -4.80
C HIS A 167 28.18 10.05 -5.76
N LEU A 168 28.06 10.55 -6.98
CA LEU A 168 27.33 9.90 -8.06
C LEU A 168 27.92 8.50 -8.35
N HIS A 169 27.08 7.50 -8.57
CA HIS A 169 27.54 6.22 -9.08
C HIS A 169 27.94 6.37 -10.56
N GLN A 170 29.10 5.84 -10.95
CA GLN A 170 29.73 6.13 -12.26
C GLN A 170 28.85 5.79 -13.48
N THR A 171 28.22 4.62 -13.47
CA THR A 171 27.34 4.15 -14.57
C THR A 171 25.86 4.35 -14.25
N ALA A 172 25.43 3.98 -13.04
CA ALA A 172 24.04 3.99 -12.63
C ALA A 172 23.48 5.35 -12.15
N GLY A 173 24.31 6.35 -11.88
CA GLY A 173 23.86 7.67 -11.42
C GLY A 173 23.32 7.69 -9.99
N VAL A 174 22.09 8.19 -9.84
CA VAL A 174 21.33 8.33 -8.59
C VAL A 174 19.95 7.73 -8.78
N THR A 175 19.44 7.01 -7.77
CA THR A 175 18.07 6.51 -7.79
C THR A 175 17.19 7.32 -6.86
N VAL A 176 16.03 7.76 -7.34
CA VAL A 176 15.02 8.43 -6.50
C VAL A 176 13.96 7.40 -6.09
N VAL A 177 13.66 7.27 -4.79
CA VAL A 177 12.68 6.28 -4.30
C VAL A 177 11.61 7.00 -3.49
N GLY A 178 10.33 6.65 -3.64
CA GLY A 178 9.30 7.33 -2.88
C GLY A 178 7.97 6.63 -2.82
N ALA A 179 7.04 7.27 -2.15
CA ALA A 179 5.66 6.83 -2.02
C ALA A 179 4.72 7.96 -2.41
N ARG A 180 3.71 7.66 -3.22
CA ARG A 180 2.79 8.66 -3.77
C ARG A 180 1.44 8.07 -4.11
N TRP A 181 0.45 8.93 -4.28
CA TRP A 181 -0.85 8.54 -4.83
C TRP A 181 -0.74 8.17 -6.32
N PRO A 182 -1.72 7.42 -6.86
CA PRO A 182 -1.80 7.15 -8.29
C PRO A 182 -1.71 8.44 -9.09
N LEU A 183 -0.89 8.42 -10.15
CA LEU A 183 -0.72 9.56 -11.05
C LEU A 183 -1.19 9.12 -12.43
N ILE A 184 -1.96 9.97 -13.08
CA ILE A 184 -2.44 9.73 -14.43
C ILE A 184 -1.59 10.59 -15.37
N ALA A 185 -0.83 9.94 -16.24
CA ALA A 185 -0.17 10.62 -17.35
C ALA A 185 -1.21 10.79 -18.47
N PHE A 186 -1.68 12.03 -18.62
CA PHE A 186 -2.78 12.38 -19.53
C PHE A 186 -2.32 13.49 -20.47
N ASN A 187 -2.29 13.18 -21.75
CA ASN A 187 -1.81 14.07 -22.78
C ASN A 187 -2.96 14.53 -23.68
N VAL A 188 -2.90 15.78 -24.13
CA VAL A 188 -3.86 16.33 -25.09
C VAL A 188 -3.12 16.78 -26.34
N ASN A 189 -3.46 16.19 -27.48
CA ASN A 189 -2.88 16.49 -28.78
C ASN A 189 -3.64 17.67 -29.40
N LEU A 190 -2.90 18.64 -29.92
CA LEU A 190 -3.43 19.84 -30.55
C LEU A 190 -3.12 19.82 -32.05
N LYS A 191 -4.10 20.18 -32.88
CA LYS A 191 -3.94 20.32 -34.35
C LYS A 191 -3.12 21.57 -34.70
N SER A 192 -1.84 21.55 -34.34
CA SER A 192 -0.88 22.60 -34.61
C SER A 192 0.53 22.01 -34.60
N CYS A 193 1.47 22.61 -35.35
CA CYS A 193 2.90 22.31 -35.23
C CYS A 193 3.64 23.36 -34.38
N ASP A 194 2.93 24.37 -33.86
CA ASP A 194 3.53 25.45 -33.08
C ASP A 194 3.67 25.07 -31.61
N LEU A 195 4.89 24.70 -31.23
CA LEU A 195 5.24 24.33 -29.86
C LEU A 195 4.98 25.47 -28.85
N SER A 196 4.99 26.73 -29.29
CA SER A 196 4.70 27.87 -28.43
C SER A 196 3.27 27.83 -27.89
N VAL A 197 2.31 27.33 -28.68
CA VAL A 197 0.91 27.15 -28.27
C VAL A 197 0.81 26.13 -27.15
N ALA A 198 1.39 24.94 -27.33
CA ALA A 198 1.36 23.89 -26.30
C ALA A 198 2.06 24.34 -25.01
N ARG A 199 3.19 25.04 -25.11
CA ARG A 199 3.91 25.61 -23.95
C ARG A 199 3.09 26.67 -23.23
N ALA A 200 2.37 27.53 -23.97
CA ALA A 200 1.50 28.55 -23.39
C ALA A 200 0.34 27.90 -22.62
N ILE A 201 -0.32 26.91 -23.21
CA ILE A 201 -1.44 26.19 -22.57
C ILE A 201 -0.93 25.43 -21.34
N ALA A 202 0.17 24.69 -21.45
CA ALA A 202 0.80 23.99 -20.34
C ALA A 202 1.13 24.93 -19.16
N LYS A 203 1.61 26.15 -19.45
CA LYS A 203 1.88 27.16 -18.44
C LYS A 203 0.61 27.62 -17.72
N VAL A 204 -0.52 27.74 -18.42
CA VAL A 204 -1.80 28.13 -17.81
C VAL A 204 -2.37 27.02 -16.93
N VAL A 205 -2.32 25.75 -17.39
CA VAL A 205 -2.98 24.66 -16.65
C VAL A 205 -2.16 24.10 -15.49
N ARG A 206 -0.83 24.24 -15.47
CA ARG A 206 0.00 23.64 -14.42
C ARG A 206 -0.03 24.41 -13.09
N GLN A 207 -0.05 23.68 -11.98
CA GLN A 207 -0.05 24.22 -10.62
C GLN A 207 1.13 25.15 -10.35
N SER A 208 2.33 24.82 -10.84
CA SER A 208 3.55 25.59 -10.59
C SER A 208 3.51 27.01 -11.17
N SER A 209 2.49 27.34 -11.97
CA SER A 209 2.26 28.66 -12.54
C SER A 209 0.91 29.26 -12.11
N GLY A 210 0.29 28.70 -11.06
CA GLY A 210 -1.00 29.14 -10.52
C GLY A 210 -2.22 28.52 -11.22
N GLY A 211 -2.02 27.49 -12.05
CA GLY A 211 -3.07 26.75 -12.72
C GLY A 211 -3.82 25.77 -11.82
N LEU A 212 -4.28 24.68 -12.41
CA LEU A 212 -5.05 23.66 -11.70
C LEU A 212 -4.21 22.97 -10.61
N PRO A 213 -4.78 22.75 -9.40
CA PRO A 213 -4.14 21.94 -8.37
C PRO A 213 -3.78 20.55 -8.91
N TYR A 214 -2.68 19.98 -8.42
CA TYR A 214 -2.21 18.63 -8.74
C TYR A 214 -1.96 18.34 -10.22
N VAL A 215 -1.88 19.37 -11.06
CA VAL A 215 -1.55 19.25 -12.49
C VAL A 215 -0.14 19.76 -12.72
N LYS A 216 0.70 18.89 -13.28
CA LYS A 216 1.99 19.28 -13.88
C LYS A 216 1.85 19.18 -15.39
N ALA A 217 2.33 20.18 -16.13
CA ALA A 217 2.20 20.18 -17.58
C ALA A 217 3.42 20.79 -18.28
N ILE A 218 3.74 20.23 -19.45
CA ILE A 218 4.74 20.71 -20.39
C ILE A 218 4.19 20.67 -21.83
N GLY A 219 4.72 21.52 -22.71
CA GLY A 219 4.46 21.44 -24.15
C GLY A 219 5.53 20.62 -24.83
N VAL A 220 5.12 19.63 -25.62
CA VAL A 220 5.98 18.68 -26.34
C VAL A 220 5.63 18.71 -27.84
N GLU A 221 6.62 18.51 -28.69
CA GLU A 221 6.45 18.39 -30.14
C GLU A 221 6.39 16.91 -30.54
N LEU A 222 5.38 16.53 -31.32
CA LEU A 222 5.24 15.18 -31.88
C LEU A 222 5.59 15.22 -33.38
N LYS A 223 6.88 15.26 -33.68
CA LYS A 223 7.42 15.48 -35.05
C LYS A 223 6.87 14.50 -36.08
N SER A 224 6.74 13.22 -35.71
CA SER A 224 6.23 12.16 -36.59
C SER A 224 4.76 12.34 -36.97
N GLN A 225 3.98 13.01 -36.12
CA GLN A 225 2.55 13.23 -36.31
C GLN A 225 2.21 14.64 -36.79
N GLN A 226 3.21 15.54 -36.87
CA GLN A 226 3.01 16.97 -37.15
C GLN A 226 2.02 17.65 -36.19
N LEU A 227 2.02 17.23 -34.92
CA LEU A 227 1.19 17.77 -33.85
C LEU A 227 2.06 18.32 -32.71
N VAL A 228 1.45 19.13 -31.86
CA VAL A 228 2.00 19.51 -30.56
C VAL A 228 1.08 19.00 -29.46
N GLN A 229 1.68 18.64 -28.34
CA GLN A 229 1.00 17.97 -27.25
C GLN A 229 1.17 18.76 -25.96
N VAL A 230 0.08 18.91 -25.21
CA VAL A 230 0.14 19.31 -23.80
C VAL A 230 0.25 18.02 -23.00
N SER A 231 1.48 17.66 -22.61
CA SER A 231 1.73 16.48 -21.80
C SER A 231 1.57 16.82 -20.33
N MET A 232 0.78 16.02 -19.61
CA MET A 232 0.43 16.31 -18.22
C MET A 232 0.53 15.10 -17.32
N ASN A 233 0.92 15.37 -16.07
CA ASN A 233 0.79 14.44 -14.95
C ASN A 233 -0.24 15.00 -13.98
N VAL A 234 -1.35 14.27 -13.81
CA VAL A 234 -2.37 14.54 -12.80
C VAL A 234 -2.03 13.72 -11.57
N THR A 235 -1.50 14.37 -10.53
CA THR A 235 -0.96 13.70 -9.33
C THR A 235 -2.00 13.39 -8.28
N ASN A 236 -3.21 13.96 -8.41
CA ASN A 236 -4.37 13.64 -7.60
C ASN A 236 -5.64 13.90 -8.43
N HIS A 237 -6.23 12.82 -8.94
CA HIS A 237 -7.40 12.89 -9.82
C HIS A 237 -8.72 13.07 -9.06
N GLU A 238 -8.77 12.77 -7.76
CA GLU A 238 -9.96 12.99 -6.93
C GLU A 238 -10.18 14.49 -6.68
N GLU A 239 -9.08 15.23 -6.45
CA GLU A 239 -9.10 16.69 -6.26
C GLU A 239 -9.18 17.45 -7.59
N THR A 240 -8.57 16.92 -8.65
CA THR A 240 -8.62 17.54 -9.98
C THR A 240 -8.91 16.47 -11.05
N PRO A 241 -10.19 16.17 -11.28
CA PRO A 241 -10.63 15.13 -12.21
C PRO A 241 -10.19 15.36 -13.66
N LEU A 242 -10.02 14.27 -14.41
CA LEU A 242 -9.55 14.33 -15.80
C LEU A 242 -10.43 15.19 -16.70
N HIS A 243 -11.75 15.14 -16.54
CA HIS A 243 -12.66 15.98 -17.33
C HIS A 243 -12.46 17.48 -17.08
N VAL A 244 -12.11 17.89 -15.86
CA VAL A 244 -11.77 19.30 -15.53
C VAL A 244 -10.46 19.70 -16.20
N VAL A 245 -9.43 18.84 -16.11
CA VAL A 245 -8.14 19.08 -16.77
C VAL A 245 -8.32 19.20 -18.29
N PHE A 246 -9.07 18.28 -18.88
CA PHE A 246 -9.35 18.28 -20.31
C PHE A 246 -10.12 19.53 -20.75
N ALA A 247 -11.19 19.90 -20.04
CA ALA A 247 -11.98 21.09 -20.34
C ALA A 247 -11.13 22.37 -20.26
N ALA A 248 -10.21 22.46 -19.29
CA ALA A 248 -9.30 23.59 -19.17
C ALA A 248 -8.37 23.69 -20.38
N VAL A 249 -7.74 22.59 -20.79
CA VAL A 249 -6.89 22.56 -22.00
C VAL A 249 -7.70 22.90 -23.25
N GLN A 250 -8.90 22.33 -23.40
CA GLN A 250 -9.77 22.57 -24.55
C GLN A 250 -10.18 24.05 -24.65
N ARG A 251 -10.52 24.68 -23.53
CA ARG A 251 -10.84 26.11 -23.46
C ARG A 251 -9.64 26.98 -23.86
N GLU A 252 -8.45 26.65 -23.35
CA GLU A 252 -7.23 27.40 -23.68
C GLU A 252 -6.78 27.20 -25.13
N ALA A 253 -7.01 26.02 -25.71
CA ALA A 253 -6.77 25.74 -27.12
C ALA A 253 -7.75 26.53 -28.01
N ALA A 254 -9.04 26.50 -27.69
CA ALA A 254 -10.08 27.25 -28.39
C ALA A 254 -9.84 28.77 -28.35
N ALA A 255 -9.42 29.32 -27.21
CA ALA A 255 -9.05 30.73 -27.07
C ALA A 255 -7.86 31.15 -27.98
N ARG A 256 -7.09 30.17 -28.48
CA ARG A 256 -5.96 30.37 -29.40
C ARG A 256 -6.27 29.92 -30.83
N GLY A 257 -7.52 29.57 -31.13
CA GLY A 257 -7.94 29.10 -32.45
C GLY A 257 -7.37 27.74 -32.85
N VAL A 258 -6.97 26.92 -31.88
CA VAL A 258 -6.41 25.58 -32.12
C VAL A 258 -7.39 24.51 -31.64
N GLU A 259 -7.64 23.52 -32.50
CA GLU A 259 -8.49 22.38 -32.17
C GLU A 259 -7.71 21.29 -31.42
N VAL A 260 -8.41 20.56 -30.57
CA VAL A 260 -7.90 19.31 -29.99
C VAL A 260 -7.99 18.20 -31.05
N ALA A 261 -6.86 17.56 -31.33
CA ALA A 261 -6.77 16.42 -32.25
C ALA A 261 -7.18 15.10 -31.59
N GLY A 262 -6.94 14.97 -30.29
CA GLY A 262 -7.23 13.77 -29.51
C GLY A 262 -6.58 13.84 -28.13
N THR A 263 -6.75 12.78 -27.35
CA THR A 263 -6.13 12.62 -26.04
C THR A 263 -5.48 11.26 -25.92
N GLU A 264 -4.54 11.13 -25.01
CA GLU A 264 -3.76 9.92 -24.79
C GLU A 264 -3.55 9.72 -23.28
N ILE A 265 -3.75 8.48 -22.82
CA ILE A 265 -3.35 8.03 -21.49
C ILE A 265 -2.08 7.21 -21.66
N VAL A 266 -1.04 7.56 -20.93
CA VAL A 266 0.23 6.82 -20.94
C VAL A 266 0.27 5.89 -19.73
N GLY A 267 0.26 4.58 -19.99
CA GLY A 267 0.22 3.54 -18.97
C GLY A 267 -1.20 3.28 -18.45
N LEU A 268 -1.32 3.01 -17.16
CA LEU A 268 -2.59 2.64 -16.52
C LEU A 268 -3.31 3.85 -15.92
N VAL A 269 -4.64 3.74 -15.83
CA VAL A 269 -5.51 4.76 -15.24
C VAL A 269 -6.46 4.11 -14.23
N PRO A 270 -6.70 4.73 -13.07
CA PRO A 270 -7.75 4.27 -12.15
C PRO A 270 -9.12 4.28 -12.84
N GLU A 271 -9.86 3.17 -12.73
CA GLU A 271 -11.20 3.00 -13.31
C GLU A 271 -12.14 4.16 -12.92
N GLN A 272 -12.10 4.58 -11.66
CA GLN A 272 -12.89 5.67 -11.11
C GLN A 272 -12.71 6.99 -11.89
N ALA A 273 -11.49 7.32 -12.30
CA ALA A 273 -11.19 8.55 -13.04
C ALA A 273 -11.87 8.58 -14.43
N LEU A 274 -12.00 7.42 -15.06
CA LEU A 274 -12.72 7.27 -16.33
C LEU A 274 -14.23 7.31 -16.13
N MET A 275 -14.74 6.63 -15.09
CA MET A 275 -16.17 6.65 -14.77
C MET A 275 -16.69 8.06 -14.49
N GLU A 276 -15.98 8.85 -13.69
CA GLU A 276 -16.33 10.24 -13.40
C GLU A 276 -16.31 11.11 -14.67
N THR A 277 -15.32 10.87 -15.53
CA THR A 277 -15.22 11.57 -16.82
C THR A 277 -16.40 11.22 -17.73
N ALA A 278 -16.78 9.95 -17.82
CA ALA A 278 -17.92 9.49 -18.61
C ALA A 278 -19.24 10.05 -18.05
N GLN A 279 -19.41 10.06 -16.73
CA GLN A 279 -20.57 10.64 -16.07
C GLN A 279 -20.76 12.12 -16.44
N GLN A 280 -19.68 12.89 -16.40
CA GLN A 280 -19.71 14.32 -16.73
C GLN A 280 -19.90 14.56 -18.23
N ALA A 281 -19.18 13.83 -19.08
CA ALA A 281 -19.25 14.02 -20.54
C ALA A 281 -20.62 13.65 -21.13
N LEU A 282 -21.30 12.64 -20.55
CA LEU A 282 -22.59 12.14 -21.03
C LEU A 282 -23.77 12.64 -20.20
N CYS A 283 -23.54 13.49 -19.19
CA CYS A 283 -24.56 13.97 -18.25
C CYS A 283 -25.37 12.83 -17.60
N LEU A 284 -24.70 11.76 -17.18
CA LEU A 284 -25.38 10.58 -16.65
C LEU A 284 -25.99 10.86 -15.28
N ASN A 285 -27.32 10.79 -15.19
CA ASN A 285 -28.05 10.88 -13.95
C ASN A 285 -28.02 9.55 -13.20
N GLN A 286 -27.81 9.60 -11.88
CA GLN A 286 -27.82 8.42 -10.99
C GLN A 286 -26.78 7.33 -11.34
N PHE A 287 -25.70 7.69 -12.03
CA PHE A 287 -24.59 6.78 -12.32
C PHE A 287 -23.62 6.75 -11.14
N ASP A 288 -23.39 5.57 -10.56
CA ASP A 288 -22.51 5.36 -9.40
C ASP A 288 -21.44 4.28 -9.66
N GLY A 289 -21.20 3.98 -10.94
CA GLY A 289 -20.28 2.95 -11.40
C GLY A 289 -20.82 1.51 -11.28
N ARG A 290 -21.88 1.27 -10.50
CA ARG A 290 -22.48 -0.08 -10.37
C ARG A 290 -23.24 -0.49 -11.62
N GLN A 291 -23.50 0.41 -12.55
CA GLN A 291 -24.10 0.12 -13.84
C GLN A 291 -23.09 -0.42 -14.86
N VAL A 292 -21.78 -0.38 -14.56
CA VAL A 292 -20.76 -1.01 -15.40
C VAL A 292 -20.88 -2.54 -15.29
N LEU A 293 -21.10 -3.19 -16.42
CA LEU A 293 -21.43 -4.62 -16.50
C LEU A 293 -20.26 -5.47 -16.01
N GLU A 294 -19.05 -5.17 -16.48
CA GLU A 294 -17.83 -5.89 -16.14
C GLU A 294 -17.55 -5.81 -14.64
N SER A 295 -17.64 -4.61 -14.04
CA SER A 295 -17.45 -4.42 -12.60
C SER A 295 -18.53 -5.14 -11.77
N ARG A 296 -19.74 -5.36 -12.32
CA ARG A 296 -20.78 -6.22 -11.72
C ARG A 296 -20.44 -7.70 -11.84
N LEU A 297 -19.95 -8.15 -13.00
CA LEU A 297 -19.56 -9.54 -13.26
C LEU A 297 -18.36 -9.98 -12.42
N ASP A 298 -17.45 -9.05 -12.10
CA ASP A 298 -16.26 -9.33 -11.30
C ASP A 298 -16.50 -9.44 -9.79
N ARG A 299 -17.73 -9.17 -9.32
CA ARG A 299 -18.08 -9.35 -7.91
C ARG A 299 -17.99 -10.83 -7.52
N PRO A 300 -17.58 -11.15 -6.28
CA PRO A 300 -17.53 -12.53 -5.80
C PRO A 300 -18.84 -13.30 -6.03
N GLU A 301 -19.97 -12.64 -5.75
CA GLU A 301 -21.33 -13.18 -5.96
C GLU A 301 -21.59 -13.58 -7.42
N SER A 302 -21.22 -12.69 -8.35
CA SER A 302 -21.37 -12.92 -9.80
C SER A 302 -20.42 -14.01 -10.29
N ARG A 303 -19.15 -13.99 -9.85
CA ARG A 303 -18.15 -15.02 -10.18
C ARG A 303 -18.56 -16.39 -9.64
N GLU A 304 -19.15 -16.44 -8.45
CA GLU A 304 -19.67 -17.68 -7.86
C GLU A 304 -20.91 -18.19 -8.59
N ALA A 305 -21.85 -17.30 -8.95
CA ALA A 305 -23.04 -17.64 -9.70
C ALA A 305 -22.71 -18.19 -11.10
N ILE A 306 -21.75 -17.56 -11.80
CA ILE A 306 -21.26 -17.98 -13.13
C ILE A 306 -20.39 -19.25 -13.00
N GLY A 307 -19.60 -19.35 -11.92
CA GLY A 307 -18.69 -20.46 -11.63
C GLY A 307 -19.36 -21.82 -11.41
N ARG A 308 -20.70 -21.87 -11.23
CA ARG A 308 -21.45 -23.14 -11.17
C ARG A 308 -21.49 -23.91 -12.50
N MET A 309 -21.03 -23.35 -13.62
CA MET A 309 -20.97 -24.06 -14.91
C MET A 309 -19.62 -24.71 -15.23
N ALA A 310 -18.54 -24.45 -14.47
CA ALA A 310 -17.19 -24.93 -14.82
C ALA A 310 -16.69 -26.12 -13.99
N ALA A 311 -17.47 -26.63 -13.03
CA ALA A 311 -17.11 -27.77 -12.20
C ALA A 311 -18.26 -28.79 -12.11
N SER A 312 -18.70 -29.31 -13.25
CA SER A 312 -19.45 -30.56 -13.27
C SER A 312 -18.49 -31.74 -13.05
N GLN A 313 -18.28 -32.12 -11.78
CA GLN A 313 -17.93 -33.51 -11.45
C GLN A 313 -19.22 -34.31 -11.21
N PRO A 314 -19.24 -35.61 -11.56
CA PRO A 314 -20.47 -36.38 -11.67
C PRO A 314 -21.09 -36.64 -10.29
N VAL A 315 -22.40 -36.44 -10.24
CA VAL A 315 -23.29 -36.76 -9.12
C VAL A 315 -23.10 -38.23 -8.73
N LYS A 316 -22.66 -38.48 -7.49
CA LYS A 316 -22.90 -39.77 -6.82
C LYS A 316 -24.28 -39.72 -6.20
N GLU A 317 -25.10 -40.72 -6.52
CA GLU A 317 -26.45 -40.92 -5.98
C GLU A 317 -26.48 -40.95 -4.44
N PRO A 318 -27.60 -40.53 -3.82
CA PRO A 318 -27.74 -40.48 -2.37
C PRO A 318 -28.12 -41.85 -1.80
N SER A 319 -27.30 -42.35 -0.86
CA SER A 319 -27.68 -43.46 0.03
C SER A 319 -28.41 -42.91 1.26
N PRO A 320 -29.41 -43.61 1.82
CA PRO A 320 -30.46 -42.98 2.61
C PRO A 320 -30.01 -42.62 4.03
N ALA A 321 -30.65 -41.54 4.51
CA ALA A 321 -30.47 -40.95 5.81
C ALA A 321 -30.52 -41.97 6.96
N LYS A 322 -29.53 -41.89 7.86
CA LYS A 322 -29.73 -42.23 9.26
C LYS A 322 -29.66 -40.96 10.10
N VAL A 323 -30.82 -40.61 10.62
CA VAL A 323 -31.06 -39.61 11.65
C VAL A 323 -30.42 -40.11 12.95
N GLY A 324 -29.55 -39.28 13.53
CA GLY A 324 -28.97 -39.49 14.84
C GLY A 324 -28.24 -38.23 15.31
N ALA A 325 -28.93 -37.44 16.14
CA ALA A 325 -28.54 -36.49 17.19
C ALA A 325 -27.13 -35.83 17.24
N PRO A 326 -26.99 -34.67 17.90
CA PRO A 326 -26.08 -33.60 17.49
C PRO A 326 -24.71 -33.66 18.16
N ASP A 327 -23.68 -34.12 17.45
CA ASP A 327 -22.27 -33.99 17.87
C ASP A 327 -21.44 -33.16 16.88
N ARG A 328 -22.03 -32.09 16.33
CA ARG A 328 -21.34 -31.19 15.39
C ARG A 328 -20.62 -29.99 16.02
N LYS A 329 -20.62 -29.82 17.33
CA LYS A 329 -20.03 -28.62 18.00
C LYS A 329 -18.64 -28.79 18.62
N MET A 330 -18.03 -29.97 18.57
CA MET A 330 -16.65 -30.17 19.08
C MET A 330 -15.59 -30.31 17.98
N ALA A 331 -15.98 -30.50 16.72
CA ALA A 331 -15.05 -30.69 15.60
C ALA A 331 -14.50 -29.38 14.98
N GLU A 332 -15.14 -28.23 15.21
CA GLU A 332 -14.66 -26.91 14.74
C GLU A 332 -13.60 -26.27 15.65
N LEU A 333 -13.29 -26.88 16.81
CA LEU A 333 -12.19 -26.41 17.67
C LEU A 333 -10.79 -26.79 17.14
N HIS A 334 -10.71 -27.69 16.15
CA HIS A 334 -9.46 -28.17 15.59
C HIS A 334 -8.96 -27.20 14.51
N GLY A 335 -8.39 -26.08 14.95
CA GLY A 335 -7.84 -25.04 14.06
C GLY A 335 -7.75 -23.64 14.68
N GLN A 336 -8.24 -23.45 15.91
CA GLN A 336 -8.12 -22.18 16.62
C GLN A 336 -6.72 -22.04 17.24
N THR A 337 -5.99 -21.02 16.82
CA THR A 337 -4.74 -20.57 17.44
C THR A 337 -5.04 -19.51 18.49
N GLY A 338 -4.14 -19.33 19.47
CA GLY A 338 -4.29 -18.30 20.50
C GLY A 338 -4.47 -16.90 19.91
N GLY A 339 -3.73 -16.55 18.86
CA GLY A 339 -3.87 -15.26 18.18
C GLY A 339 -5.20 -15.11 17.47
N SER A 340 -5.72 -16.19 16.85
CA SER A 340 -7.04 -16.16 16.21
C SER A 340 -8.18 -15.95 17.21
N VAL A 341 -8.09 -16.58 18.39
CA VAL A 341 -9.05 -16.36 19.48
C VAL A 341 -8.91 -14.95 20.02
N GLY A 342 -7.68 -14.48 20.25
CA GLY A 342 -7.41 -13.13 20.72
C GLY A 342 -7.97 -12.05 19.79
N ALA A 343 -7.77 -12.21 18.48
CA ALA A 343 -8.31 -11.30 17.47
C ALA A 343 -9.85 -11.27 17.48
N GLN A 344 -10.51 -12.43 17.58
CA GLN A 344 -11.97 -12.49 17.69
C GLN A 344 -12.48 -11.86 19.00
N SER A 345 -11.80 -12.09 20.12
CA SER A 345 -12.12 -11.47 21.41
C SER A 345 -11.99 -9.95 21.37
N ALA A 346 -10.95 -9.42 20.73
CA ALA A 346 -10.82 -7.98 20.53
C ALA A 346 -11.88 -7.43 19.54
N ALA A 347 -12.27 -8.21 18.53
CA ALA A 347 -13.37 -7.83 17.63
C ALA A 347 -14.70 -7.74 18.38
N PHE A 348 -14.96 -8.64 19.35
CA PHE A 348 -16.11 -8.51 20.25
C PHE A 348 -16.03 -7.25 21.12
N ALA A 349 -14.85 -6.92 21.65
CA ALA A 349 -14.64 -5.67 22.39
C ALA A 349 -14.95 -4.43 21.52
N ALA A 350 -14.49 -4.41 20.28
CA ALA A 350 -14.81 -3.36 19.32
C ALA A 350 -16.32 -3.31 19.02
N GLY A 351 -16.96 -4.47 18.84
CA GLY A 351 -18.41 -4.60 18.62
C GLY A 351 -19.26 -4.00 19.73
N LEU A 352 -18.90 -4.24 21.00
CA LEU A 352 -19.54 -3.61 22.16
C LEU A 352 -19.41 -2.08 22.09
N GLY A 353 -18.22 -1.58 21.74
CA GLY A 353 -17.98 -0.16 21.53
C GLY A 353 -18.81 0.44 20.39
N ILE A 354 -18.92 -0.25 19.24
CA ILE A 354 -19.74 0.19 18.09
C ILE A 354 -21.20 0.32 18.51
N MET A 355 -21.73 -0.67 19.22
CA MET A 355 -23.11 -0.64 19.72
C MET A 355 -23.34 0.59 20.60
N VAL A 356 -22.45 0.85 21.56
CA VAL A 356 -22.58 2.01 22.46
C VAL A 356 -22.38 3.32 21.72
N ALA A 357 -21.42 3.41 20.78
CA ALA A 357 -21.18 4.58 19.95
C ALA A 357 -22.40 4.95 19.09
N LYS A 358 -23.11 3.94 18.54
CA LYS A 358 -24.39 4.14 17.83
C LYS A 358 -25.46 4.74 18.75
N LEU A 359 -25.59 4.19 19.96
CA LEU A 359 -26.59 4.64 20.94
C LEU A 359 -26.29 6.06 21.46
N THR A 360 -25.00 6.43 21.56
CA THR A 360 -24.56 7.78 21.98
C THR A 360 -24.35 8.74 20.81
N ARG A 361 -24.59 8.32 19.57
CA ARG A 361 -24.39 9.08 18.32
C ARG A 361 -22.95 9.59 18.11
N ALA A 362 -21.97 8.87 18.64
CA ALA A 362 -20.54 9.18 18.49
C ALA A 362 -19.98 8.67 17.14
N ARG A 363 -20.43 9.26 16.03
CA ARG A 363 -20.17 8.77 14.66
C ARG A 363 -18.69 8.56 14.33
N ALA A 364 -17.81 9.46 14.73
CA ALA A 364 -16.37 9.32 14.45
C ALA A 364 -15.76 8.10 15.17
N VAL A 365 -16.15 7.87 16.42
CA VAL A 365 -15.71 6.71 17.20
C VAL A 365 -16.33 5.43 16.66
N GLU A 366 -17.60 5.46 16.25
CA GLU A 366 -18.29 4.34 15.59
C GLU A 366 -17.56 3.89 14.32
N THR A 367 -17.23 4.83 13.42
CA THR A 367 -16.49 4.52 12.18
C THR A 367 -15.15 3.87 12.51
N ARG A 368 -14.38 4.47 13.43
CA ARG A 368 -13.06 3.94 13.78
C ARG A 368 -13.12 2.56 14.42
N LEU A 369 -14.06 2.33 15.35
CA LEU A 369 -14.26 1.02 15.95
C LEU A 369 -14.71 -0.02 14.92
N SER A 370 -15.49 0.37 13.91
CA SER A 370 -15.92 -0.51 12.82
C SER A 370 -14.76 -0.93 11.91
N GLU A 371 -13.84 -0.02 11.61
CA GLU A 371 -12.59 -0.32 10.91
C GLU A 371 -11.72 -1.30 11.70
N ILE A 372 -11.52 -1.03 13.00
CA ILE A 372 -10.74 -1.90 13.89
C ILE A 372 -11.39 -3.29 13.98
N CYS A 373 -12.70 -3.37 14.19
CA CYS A 373 -13.46 -4.62 14.28
C CYS A 373 -13.29 -5.46 13.00
N THR A 374 -13.45 -4.83 11.84
CA THR A 374 -13.25 -5.49 10.54
C THR A 374 -11.83 -6.04 10.43
N ARG A 375 -10.83 -5.23 10.77
CA ARG A 375 -9.43 -5.63 10.69
C ARG A 375 -9.10 -6.79 11.64
N LEU A 376 -9.65 -6.80 12.85
CA LEU A 376 -9.45 -7.88 13.81
C LEU A 376 -10.04 -9.22 13.32
N TYR A 377 -11.18 -9.23 12.65
CA TYR A 377 -11.69 -10.44 12.01
C TYR A 377 -10.77 -10.97 10.91
N GLU A 378 -10.14 -10.07 10.14
CA GLU A 378 -9.15 -10.49 9.14
C GLU A 378 -7.90 -11.09 9.79
N LEU A 379 -7.41 -10.47 10.87
CA LEU A 379 -6.25 -10.94 11.62
C LEU A 379 -6.50 -12.30 12.26
N ALA A 380 -7.75 -12.60 12.65
CA ALA A 380 -8.10 -13.92 13.16
C ALA A 380 -7.83 -15.02 12.12
N GLN A 381 -8.13 -14.78 10.84
CA GLN A 381 -7.81 -15.73 9.78
C GLN A 381 -6.31 -15.71 9.46
N ALA A 382 -5.70 -14.53 9.37
CA ALA A 382 -4.28 -14.39 9.07
C ALA A 382 -3.38 -15.12 10.08
N ASP A 383 -3.76 -15.14 11.35
CA ASP A 383 -3.01 -15.82 12.41
C ASP A 383 -3.04 -17.35 12.23
N ARG A 384 -4.20 -17.91 11.87
CA ARG A 384 -4.33 -19.35 11.53
C ARG A 384 -3.44 -19.70 10.34
N ASP A 385 -3.48 -18.89 9.29
CA ASP A 385 -2.71 -19.13 8.07
C ASP A 385 -1.20 -18.98 8.29
N ALA A 386 -0.78 -18.02 9.12
CA ALA A 386 0.61 -17.83 9.53
C ALA A 386 1.11 -19.05 10.32
N TYR A 387 0.33 -19.49 11.32
CA TYR A 387 0.69 -20.65 12.13
C TYR A 387 0.72 -21.95 11.33
N ALA A 388 -0.24 -22.16 10.43
CA ALA A 388 -0.27 -23.33 9.54
C ALA A 388 1.02 -23.43 8.68
N ARG A 389 1.53 -22.30 8.19
CA ARG A 389 2.79 -22.25 7.44
C ARG A 389 4.02 -22.56 8.31
N VAL A 390 4.03 -22.12 9.57
CA VAL A 390 5.08 -22.51 10.54
C VAL A 390 5.05 -24.02 10.77
N LEU A 391 3.87 -24.61 10.96
CA LEU A 391 3.72 -26.06 11.11
C LEU A 391 4.19 -26.83 9.87
N GLN A 392 3.87 -26.35 8.67
CA GLN A 392 4.35 -26.96 7.41
C GLN A 392 5.88 -26.91 7.31
N ALA A 393 6.51 -25.78 7.62
CA ALA A 393 7.97 -25.67 7.63
C ALA A 393 8.63 -26.59 8.67
N ARG A 394 7.99 -26.79 9.84
CA ARG A 394 8.48 -27.72 10.87
C ARG A 394 8.39 -29.19 10.44
N LYS A 395 7.47 -29.54 9.53
CA LYS A 395 7.30 -30.91 8.99
C LYS A 395 8.37 -31.30 7.96
N LEU A 396 9.06 -30.35 7.34
CA LEU A 396 10.18 -30.65 6.43
C LEU A 396 11.28 -31.43 7.17
N PRO A 397 12.05 -32.34 6.55
CA PRO A 397 13.20 -32.97 7.19
C PRO A 397 14.24 -31.95 7.69
N ILE A 398 14.94 -32.24 8.79
CA ILE A 398 15.96 -31.33 9.36
C ILE A 398 17.07 -31.03 8.34
N THR A 399 17.39 -32.00 7.49
CA THR A 399 18.39 -31.92 6.42
C THR A 399 17.92 -31.16 5.18
N HIS A 400 16.67 -30.71 5.13
CA HIS A 400 16.14 -30.01 3.95
C HIS A 400 16.78 -28.61 3.82
N PRO A 401 17.39 -28.27 2.68
CA PRO A 401 18.19 -27.04 2.51
C PRO A 401 17.37 -25.76 2.77
N ASP A 402 16.09 -25.76 2.38
CA ASP A 402 15.22 -24.58 2.55
C ASP A 402 14.56 -24.48 3.93
N ARG A 403 14.66 -25.50 4.79
CA ARG A 403 13.95 -25.53 6.07
C ARG A 403 14.30 -24.34 6.98
N PRO A 404 15.58 -23.92 7.15
CA PRO A 404 15.92 -22.76 7.97
C PRO A 404 15.33 -21.45 7.46
N LEU A 405 15.37 -21.24 6.13
CA LEU A 405 14.85 -20.04 5.48
C LEU A 405 13.31 -19.98 5.58
N GLN A 406 12.63 -21.09 5.26
CA GLN A 406 11.18 -21.16 5.36
C GLN A 406 10.69 -21.00 6.81
N LEU A 407 11.39 -21.60 7.78
CA LEU A 407 11.04 -21.45 9.18
C LEU A 407 11.23 -19.99 9.64
N SER A 408 12.34 -19.34 9.28
CA SER A 408 12.59 -17.93 9.62
C SER A 408 11.54 -16.99 9.00
N SER A 409 11.21 -17.17 7.72
CA SER A 409 10.21 -16.37 7.01
C SER A 409 8.79 -16.60 7.55
N ASN A 410 8.42 -17.85 7.82
CA ASN A 410 7.08 -18.16 8.33
C ASN A 410 6.90 -17.72 9.79
N LEU A 411 7.95 -17.80 10.62
CA LEU A 411 7.93 -17.29 11.99
C LEU A 411 7.73 -15.77 12.04
N LEU A 412 8.21 -15.02 11.03
CA LEU A 412 7.93 -13.59 10.95
C LEU A 412 6.43 -13.32 10.89
N GLY A 413 5.69 -14.02 10.02
CA GLY A 413 4.24 -13.87 9.93
C GLY A 413 3.52 -14.22 11.23
N ALA A 414 4.01 -15.22 11.96
CA ALA A 414 3.49 -15.62 13.28
C ALA A 414 3.86 -14.66 14.42
N ILE A 415 4.79 -13.73 14.19
CA ILE A 415 5.13 -12.65 15.13
C ILE A 415 4.36 -11.37 14.77
N GLU A 416 4.30 -11.01 13.49
CA GLU A 416 3.67 -9.75 13.06
C GLU A 416 2.16 -9.74 13.26
N THR A 417 1.50 -10.89 13.09
CA THR A 417 0.04 -10.97 13.23
C THR A 417 -0.42 -10.72 14.68
N PRO A 418 0.11 -11.41 15.71
CA PRO A 418 -0.18 -11.07 17.10
C PRO A 418 0.24 -9.64 17.49
N LEU A 419 1.35 -9.12 16.95
CA LEU A 419 1.78 -7.75 17.22
C LEU A 419 0.80 -6.70 16.67
N GLU A 420 0.19 -6.95 15.51
CA GLU A 420 -0.86 -6.08 14.97
C GLU A 420 -2.14 -6.14 15.81
N ILE A 421 -2.52 -7.34 16.29
CA ILE A 421 -3.64 -7.51 17.22
C ILE A 421 -3.43 -6.70 18.50
N VAL A 422 -2.21 -6.71 19.06
CA VAL A 422 -1.83 -5.89 20.22
C VAL A 422 -2.04 -4.40 19.92
N LYS A 423 -1.51 -3.90 18.80
CA LYS A 423 -1.61 -2.48 18.44
C LYS A 423 -3.06 -2.01 18.35
N LEU A 424 -3.90 -2.76 17.64
CA LEU A 424 -5.32 -2.44 17.51
C LEU A 424 -6.05 -2.52 18.86
N SER A 425 -5.69 -3.48 19.70
CA SER A 425 -6.25 -3.61 21.04
C SER A 425 -5.84 -2.45 21.96
N CYS A 426 -4.60 -1.97 21.86
CA CYS A 426 -4.14 -0.76 22.55
C CYS A 426 -4.91 0.49 22.08
N GLU A 427 -5.31 0.55 20.80
CA GLU A 427 -6.14 1.64 20.27
C GLU A 427 -7.61 1.54 20.70
N LEU A 428 -8.15 0.33 20.90
CA LEU A 428 -9.51 0.15 21.43
C LEU A 428 -9.67 0.76 22.82
N ILE A 429 -8.66 0.67 23.69
CA ILE A 429 -8.74 1.14 25.07
C ILE A 429 -9.15 2.62 25.19
N PRO A 430 -8.45 3.59 24.59
CA PRO A 430 -8.84 5.00 24.68
C PRO A 430 -10.18 5.29 24.02
N LEU A 431 -10.54 4.60 22.93
CA LEU A 431 -11.84 4.78 22.26
C LEU A 431 -13.00 4.32 23.16
N LEU A 432 -12.90 3.13 23.75
CA LEU A 432 -13.91 2.61 24.67
C LEU A 432 -14.02 3.45 25.95
N ARG A 433 -12.90 4.00 26.45
CA ARG A 433 -12.92 4.94 27.58
C ARG A 433 -13.60 6.26 27.23
N GLY A 434 -13.31 6.80 26.05
CA GLY A 434 -13.96 8.02 25.56
C GLY A 434 -15.48 7.87 25.46
N LEU A 435 -15.96 6.67 25.13
CA LEU A 435 -17.38 6.33 25.20
C LEU A 435 -17.87 6.18 26.64
N LEU A 436 -17.07 5.59 27.53
CA LEU A 436 -17.45 5.32 28.92
C LEU A 436 -17.77 6.61 29.69
N THR A 437 -17.06 7.70 29.42
CA THR A 437 -17.31 9.01 30.05
C THR A 437 -18.63 9.66 29.63
N GLN A 438 -19.18 9.25 28.48
CA GLN A 438 -20.39 9.82 27.87
C GLN A 438 -21.58 8.85 27.91
N ALA A 439 -21.33 7.58 28.20
CA ALA A 439 -22.33 6.53 28.20
C ALA A 439 -23.22 6.57 29.45
N LYS A 440 -24.51 6.33 29.24
CA LYS A 440 -25.48 6.16 30.33
C LYS A 440 -25.08 4.97 31.23
N PRO A 441 -25.44 4.97 32.52
CA PRO A 441 -25.05 3.91 33.47
C PRO A 441 -25.35 2.49 32.98
N GLU A 442 -26.45 2.30 32.24
CA GLU A 442 -26.89 1.00 31.74
C GLU A 442 -25.98 0.42 30.65
N LEU A 443 -25.21 1.27 29.95
CA LEU A 443 -24.29 0.88 28.86
C LEU A 443 -22.84 0.75 29.31
N GLN A 444 -22.52 1.18 30.54
CA GLN A 444 -21.16 1.11 31.08
C GLN A 444 -20.65 -0.32 31.29
N PRO A 445 -21.46 -1.32 31.69
CA PRO A 445 -20.99 -2.71 31.81
C PRO A 445 -20.43 -3.28 30.49
N ASP A 446 -21.06 -3.00 29.35
CA ASP A 446 -20.60 -3.45 28.03
C ASP A 446 -19.23 -2.87 27.68
N LEU A 447 -19.03 -1.58 27.92
CA LEU A 447 -17.75 -0.92 27.70
C LEU A 447 -16.66 -1.43 28.65
N LYS A 448 -16.99 -1.69 29.92
CA LYS A 448 -16.07 -2.29 30.89
C LYS A 448 -15.67 -3.71 30.48
N MET A 449 -16.61 -4.50 29.95
CA MET A 449 -16.33 -5.82 29.38
C MET A 449 -15.37 -5.70 28.18
N GLY A 450 -15.65 -4.79 27.24
CA GLY A 450 -14.78 -4.55 26.09
C GLY A 450 -13.35 -4.16 26.49
N LEU A 451 -13.20 -3.29 27.50
CA LEU A 451 -11.90 -2.90 28.03
C LEU A 451 -11.12 -4.08 28.63
N ARG A 452 -11.78 -4.96 29.38
CA ARG A 452 -11.14 -6.15 29.98
C ARG A 452 -10.77 -7.20 28.93
N LEU A 453 -11.60 -7.37 27.90
CA LEU A 453 -11.28 -8.23 26.77
C LEU A 453 -10.06 -7.72 26.01
N ALA A 454 -10.00 -6.42 25.71
CA ALA A 454 -8.85 -5.83 25.04
C ALA A 454 -7.54 -6.02 25.84
N ASP A 455 -7.58 -5.81 27.16
CA ASP A 455 -6.42 -6.00 28.06
C ASP A 455 -5.94 -7.46 28.07
N ALA A 456 -6.86 -8.43 28.20
CA ALA A 456 -6.51 -9.85 28.16
C ALA A 456 -5.93 -10.30 26.81
N VAL A 457 -6.44 -9.73 25.71
CA VAL A 457 -5.92 -10.01 24.35
C VAL A 457 -4.51 -9.47 24.19
N ILE A 458 -4.23 -8.28 24.70
CA ILE A 458 -2.89 -7.68 24.68
C ILE A 458 -1.90 -8.59 25.40
N ASP A 459 -2.18 -8.94 26.66
CA ASP A 459 -1.28 -9.79 27.45
C ASP A 459 -1.05 -11.16 26.79
N GLY A 460 -2.12 -11.79 26.27
CA GLY A 460 -2.01 -13.08 25.57
C GLY A 460 -1.19 -13.00 24.28
N CYS A 461 -1.41 -11.97 23.46
CA CYS A 461 -0.69 -11.80 22.19
C CYS A 461 0.77 -11.40 22.40
N LEU A 462 1.09 -10.62 23.42
CA LEU A 462 2.48 -10.32 23.80
C LEU A 462 3.24 -11.60 24.16
N GLY A 463 2.66 -12.48 24.97
CA GLY A 463 3.28 -13.78 25.29
C GLY A 463 3.54 -14.64 24.05
N MET A 464 2.64 -14.61 23.07
CA MET A 464 2.85 -15.32 21.79
C MET A 464 3.98 -14.72 20.95
N VAL A 465 4.09 -13.39 20.89
CA VAL A 465 5.19 -12.70 20.22
C VAL A 465 6.53 -13.07 20.84
N GLU A 466 6.64 -12.98 22.16
CA GLU A 466 7.87 -13.29 22.90
C GLU A 466 8.35 -14.72 22.65
N GLU A 467 7.43 -15.69 22.70
CA GLU A 467 7.78 -17.10 22.49
C GLU A 467 8.25 -17.35 21.06
N ASN A 468 7.57 -16.78 20.06
CA ASN A 468 7.99 -16.90 18.67
C ASN A 468 9.33 -16.20 18.41
N MET A 469 9.61 -15.07 19.06
CA MET A 469 10.89 -14.36 18.95
C MET A 469 12.07 -15.18 19.48
N LYS A 470 11.90 -16.00 20.54
CA LYS A 470 12.97 -16.91 21.03
C LYS A 470 13.40 -17.92 19.96
N THR A 471 12.47 -18.32 19.09
CA THR A 471 12.71 -19.30 18.03
C THR A 471 13.15 -18.69 16.69
N GLN A 472 13.14 -17.36 16.56
CA GLN A 472 13.50 -16.66 15.33
C GLN A 472 15.03 -16.57 15.19
N PRO A 473 15.65 -17.15 14.15
CA PRO A 473 17.10 -17.11 13.98
C PRO A 473 17.66 -15.72 13.61
N ASN A 474 16.85 -14.82 13.05
CA ASN A 474 17.30 -13.51 12.59
C ASN A 474 17.32 -12.47 13.73
N GLN A 475 18.51 -12.20 14.28
CA GLN A 475 18.72 -11.28 15.41
C GLN A 475 18.50 -9.80 15.06
N LEU A 476 18.77 -9.38 13.81
CA LEU A 476 18.50 -8.01 13.37
C LEU A 476 16.99 -7.75 13.26
N LEU A 477 16.25 -8.75 12.78
CA LEU A 477 14.80 -8.72 12.74
C LEU A 477 14.20 -8.66 14.15
N ILE A 478 14.73 -9.45 15.08
CA ILE A 478 14.34 -9.41 16.50
C ILE A 478 14.56 -8.01 17.08
N ALA A 479 15.70 -7.36 16.82
CA ALA A 479 15.98 -6.02 17.30
C ALA A 479 14.94 -5.00 16.79
N SER A 480 14.61 -5.06 15.49
CA SER A 480 13.57 -4.22 14.89
C SER A 480 12.17 -4.49 15.46
N ILE A 481 11.84 -5.77 15.72
CA ILE A 481 10.57 -6.14 16.36
C ILE A 481 10.52 -5.62 17.79
N ARG A 482 11.62 -5.72 18.56
CA ARG A 482 11.71 -5.19 19.94
C ARG A 482 11.52 -3.68 19.99
N GLU A 483 12.03 -2.93 19.03
CA GLU A 483 11.81 -1.48 18.95
C GLU A 483 10.32 -1.16 18.71
N ARG A 484 9.68 -1.87 17.76
CA ARG A 484 8.22 -1.75 17.53
C ARG A 484 7.39 -2.21 18.73
N PHE A 485 7.89 -3.18 19.48
CA PHE A 485 7.28 -3.74 20.69
C PHE A 485 7.33 -2.73 21.84
N SER A 486 8.47 -2.07 22.06
CA SER A 486 8.63 -1.05 23.11
C SER A 486 7.65 0.12 22.94
N VAL A 487 7.33 0.51 21.71
CA VAL A 487 6.29 1.52 21.44
C VAL A 487 4.90 1.03 21.86
N ALA A 488 4.56 -0.23 21.57
CA ALA A 488 3.26 -0.81 21.96
C ALA A 488 3.16 -1.00 23.48
N GLU A 489 4.26 -1.38 24.14
CA GLU A 489 4.35 -1.41 25.61
C GLU A 489 4.21 -0.01 26.21
N GLN A 490 4.83 1.02 25.63
CA GLN A 490 4.68 2.39 26.10
C GLN A 490 3.22 2.86 25.96
N MET A 491 2.56 2.56 24.83
CA MET A 491 1.13 2.84 24.65
C MET A 491 0.27 2.12 25.70
N LEU A 492 0.63 0.89 26.06
CA LEU A 492 -0.04 0.12 27.12
C LEU A 492 0.22 0.71 28.51
N VAL A 493 1.45 1.13 28.79
CA VAL A 493 1.82 1.81 30.05
C VAL A 493 1.11 3.14 30.16
N ASP A 494 1.00 3.92 29.09
CA ASP A 494 0.24 5.16 29.06
C ASP A 494 -1.26 4.88 29.26
N ALA A 495 -1.80 3.83 28.62
CA ALA A 495 -3.17 3.39 28.82
C ALA A 495 -3.44 2.87 30.26
N LYS A 496 -2.48 2.15 30.87
CA LYS A 496 -2.54 1.58 32.22
C LYS A 496 -2.28 2.63 33.32
N SER A 497 -1.40 3.60 33.09
CA SER A 497 -1.11 4.72 34.01
C SER A 497 -2.27 5.72 34.08
N LEU A 498 -3.01 5.88 32.99
CA LEU A 498 -4.31 6.56 32.99
C LEU A 498 -5.42 5.78 33.75
N CYS A 499 -5.14 4.57 34.25
CA CYS A 499 -6.08 3.80 35.07
C CYS A 499 -5.46 3.21 36.35
N TYR A 500 -5.00 4.08 37.26
CA TYR A 500 -4.98 3.72 38.67
C TYR A 500 -6.44 3.57 39.19
N THR A 501 -6.96 2.35 39.12
CA THR A 501 -7.92 1.82 40.10
C THR A 501 -7.15 0.72 40.84
N PRO A 502 -7.13 0.67 42.18
CA PRO A 502 -6.19 -0.17 42.94
C PRO A 502 -6.39 -1.67 42.69
N PRO A 503 -5.41 -2.51 43.11
CA PRO A 503 -5.44 -3.95 42.89
C PRO A 503 -6.71 -4.61 43.43
N PHE A 504 -7.11 -5.67 42.74
CA PHE A 504 -8.35 -6.41 42.91
C PHE A 504 -8.29 -7.36 44.13
N ASP A 505 -8.35 -6.84 45.36
CA ASP A 505 -8.50 -7.66 46.58
C ASP A 505 -9.98 -7.84 47.02
N SER A 506 -10.93 -7.79 46.07
CA SER A 506 -12.38 -7.94 46.38
C SER A 506 -13.07 -9.11 45.67
N TRP A 507 -12.31 -10.04 45.07
CA TRP A 507 -12.89 -11.19 44.38
C TRP A 507 -13.79 -12.05 45.29
N ALA A 508 -13.46 -12.12 46.58
CA ALA A 508 -14.28 -12.81 47.59
C ALA A 508 -15.65 -12.14 47.82
N GLN A 509 -15.74 -10.80 47.81
CA GLN A 509 -16.97 -10.07 48.14
C GLN A 509 -17.99 -10.09 47.00
N ASN A 510 -17.52 -10.01 45.74
CA ASN A 510 -18.40 -10.01 44.56
C ASN A 510 -18.98 -11.39 44.27
N MET A 511 -18.25 -12.48 44.54
CA MET A 511 -18.78 -13.84 44.44
C MET A 511 -19.88 -14.10 45.48
N LEU A 512 -19.70 -13.59 46.71
CA LEU A 512 -20.72 -13.64 47.77
C LEU A 512 -21.99 -12.88 47.41
N ASN A 513 -21.90 -11.78 46.65
CA ASN A 513 -23.07 -11.03 46.20
C ASN A 513 -23.78 -11.70 45.00
N ILE A 514 -23.03 -12.35 44.11
CA ILE A 514 -23.59 -13.12 42.98
C ILE A 514 -24.27 -14.41 43.49
N LEU A 515 -23.74 -15.05 44.54
CA LEU A 515 -24.36 -16.22 45.15
C LEU A 515 -25.58 -15.90 46.03
N LYS A 516 -25.75 -14.63 46.46
CA LYS A 516 -26.96 -14.15 47.17
C LYS A 516 -28.12 -13.78 46.23
N LEU A 517 -27.89 -13.78 44.91
CA LEU A 517 -28.91 -13.57 43.87
C LEU A 517 -29.41 -14.90 43.27
N ARG A 518 -29.07 -16.03 43.89
CA ARG A 518 -29.78 -17.31 43.79
C ARG A 518 -30.46 -17.59 45.12
#